data_AF-A0A938KMS3-F1
#
_entry.id   AF-A0A938KMS3-F1
#
_cell.length_a   1.000
_cell.length_b   1.000
_cell.length_c   1.000
_cell.angle_alpha   90.00
_cell.angle_beta   90.00
_cell.angle_gamma   90.00
#
_symmetry.space_group_name_H-M   'P 1'
#
loop_
_entity.id
_entity.type
_entity.pdbx_description
1 polymer ?
#
loop_
_entity_poly.entity_id
_entity_poly.type
_entity_poly.pdbx_seq_one_letter_code
_entity_poly.pdbx_strand_id
1 'polypeptide(L)'
;MRGISRLLLAVFATTGICAAIAPSQVVVLYNDADPGSKSLADRYCELRGIARSNAVGLAMPKSADISREEYEDRIAGPLRAEFDRQRWWKRGRDANGVVQPVENRMRVIVSMRGVPLRIRATPKPQAGKDPAPANAPPKPVDPVAGHDEASVDSELALFGIEGLPNEGVLQNR
;
A
#
# COMPACT_ATOMS: atom_id res chain seq x y z
N MET A 1 -3.61 -72.52 -1.90
CA MET A 1 -3.28 -71.94 -0.57
C MET A 1 -2.87 -70.49 -0.74
N ARG A 2 -3.71 -69.58 -0.21
CA ARG A 2 -3.47 -68.19 0.25
C ARG A 2 -2.58 -67.26 -0.59
N GLY A 3 -3.22 -66.44 -1.43
CA GLY A 3 -2.62 -65.26 -2.07
C GLY A 3 -2.47 -64.11 -1.05
N ILE A 4 -1.27 -63.56 -0.97
CA ILE A 4 -0.92 -62.46 -0.07
C ILE A 4 -1.39 -61.15 -0.70
N SER A 5 -2.49 -60.59 -0.18
CA SER A 5 -2.95 -59.25 -0.53
C SER A 5 -2.05 -58.21 0.14
N ARG A 6 -1.25 -57.49 -0.65
CA ARG A 6 -0.43 -56.38 -0.19
C ARG A 6 -1.27 -55.11 -0.19
N LEU A 7 -1.76 -54.72 0.99
CA LEU A 7 -2.41 -53.43 1.21
C LEU A 7 -1.32 -52.34 1.23
N LEU A 8 -1.21 -51.56 0.16
CA LEU A 8 -0.39 -50.35 0.11
C LEU A 8 -1.16 -49.21 0.81
N LEU A 9 -0.72 -48.85 2.01
CA LEU A 9 -1.24 -47.69 2.74
C LEU A 9 -0.55 -46.43 2.20
N ALA A 10 -1.26 -45.66 1.38
CA ALA A 10 -0.81 -44.33 0.95
C ALA A 10 -1.09 -43.33 2.07
N VAL A 11 -0.03 -42.93 2.79
CA VAL A 11 -0.09 -41.83 3.77
C VAL A 11 -0.06 -40.52 2.99
N PHE A 12 -1.23 -39.91 2.79
CA PHE A 12 -1.31 -38.52 2.34
C PHE A 12 -1.01 -37.61 3.53
N ALA A 13 0.25 -37.19 3.65
CA ALA A 13 0.60 -36.08 4.52
C ALA A 13 -0.01 -34.80 3.93
N THR A 14 -1.18 -34.41 4.42
CA THR A 14 -1.76 -33.09 4.14
C THR A 14 -0.94 -32.05 4.89
N THR A 15 0.21 -31.65 4.32
CA THR A 15 0.86 -30.41 4.73
C THR A 15 -0.13 -29.28 4.43
N GLY A 16 -0.64 -28.65 5.51
CA GLY A 16 -1.45 -27.45 5.38
C GLY A 16 -0.65 -26.44 4.56
N ILE A 17 -1.12 -26.14 3.35
CA ILE A 17 -0.53 -25.09 2.51
C ILE A 17 -0.90 -23.78 3.19
N CYS A 18 -0.05 -23.31 4.10
CA CYS A 18 0.00 -21.89 4.39
C CYS A 18 0.45 -21.25 3.06
N ALA A 19 -0.44 -20.52 2.41
CA ALA A 19 -0.15 -19.90 1.12
C ALA A 19 0.95 -18.84 1.31
N ALA A 20 2.21 -19.25 1.19
CA ALA A 20 3.35 -18.36 1.26
C ALA A 20 3.27 -17.36 0.10
N ILE A 21 3.61 -16.09 0.37
CA ILE A 21 3.69 -15.07 -0.67
C ILE A 21 4.77 -15.47 -1.67
N ALA A 22 4.37 -15.75 -2.91
CA ALA A 22 5.31 -16.09 -3.96
C ALA A 22 6.06 -14.83 -4.43
N PRO A 23 7.34 -14.93 -4.86
CA PRO A 23 8.10 -13.77 -5.36
C PRO A 23 7.41 -13.02 -6.50
N SER A 24 6.59 -13.72 -7.30
CA SER A 24 5.80 -13.14 -8.39
C SER A 24 4.64 -12.24 -7.91
N GLN A 25 4.32 -12.24 -6.61
CA GLN A 25 3.27 -11.44 -5.98
C GLN A 25 3.85 -10.24 -5.20
N VAL A 26 5.16 -10.01 -5.32
CA VAL A 26 5.87 -8.93 -4.63
C VAL A 26 6.28 -7.86 -5.63
N VAL A 27 5.97 -6.60 -5.30
CA VAL A 27 6.47 -5.40 -5.98
C VAL A 27 7.54 -4.78 -5.10
N VAL A 28 8.64 -4.32 -5.70
CA VAL A 28 9.72 -3.61 -4.99
C VAL A 28 9.71 -2.16 -5.44
N LEU A 29 9.31 -1.25 -4.57
CA LEU A 29 9.26 0.19 -4.84
C LEU A 29 10.57 0.84 -4.38
N TYR A 30 11.23 1.57 -5.26
CA TYR A 30 12.48 2.26 -4.95
C TYR A 30 12.47 3.70 -5.47
N ASN A 31 13.30 4.55 -4.85
CA ASN A 31 13.44 5.95 -5.24
C ASN A 31 14.47 6.08 -6.36
N ASP A 32 14.01 6.36 -7.59
CA ASP A 32 14.89 6.46 -8.76
C ASP A 32 15.80 7.70 -8.74
N ALA A 33 15.48 8.70 -7.91
CA ALA A 33 16.36 9.85 -7.68
C ALA A 33 17.56 9.52 -6.76
N ASP A 34 17.56 8.36 -6.10
CA ASP A 34 18.65 7.85 -5.28
C ASP A 34 19.27 6.57 -5.87
N PRO A 35 20.46 6.65 -6.50
CA PRO A 35 21.14 5.47 -7.05
C PRO A 35 21.38 4.35 -6.04
N GLY A 36 21.54 4.70 -4.74
CA GLY A 36 21.68 3.71 -3.67
C GLY A 36 20.40 2.93 -3.43
N SER A 37 19.23 3.56 -3.59
CA SER A 37 17.91 2.91 -3.51
C SER A 37 17.77 1.83 -4.59
N LYS A 38 18.10 2.18 -5.83
CA LYS A 38 18.06 1.24 -6.97
C LYS A 38 18.99 0.04 -6.77
N SER A 39 20.24 0.29 -6.35
CA SER A 39 21.20 -0.81 -6.10
C SER A 39 20.69 -1.78 -5.03
N LEU A 40 20.08 -1.26 -3.96
CA LEU A 40 19.46 -2.09 -2.91
C LEU A 40 18.23 -2.85 -3.44
N ALA A 41 17.41 -2.22 -4.28
CA ALA A 41 16.23 -2.86 -4.88
C ALA A 41 16.63 -4.04 -5.78
N ASP A 42 17.61 -3.83 -6.66
CA ASP A 42 18.14 -4.87 -7.54
C ASP A 42 18.70 -6.05 -6.71
N ARG A 43 19.48 -5.74 -5.66
CA ARG A 43 20.03 -6.77 -4.77
C ARG A 43 18.94 -7.51 -3.99
N TYR A 44 17.90 -6.80 -3.53
CA TYR A 44 16.76 -7.42 -2.84
C TYR A 44 16.02 -8.37 -3.77
N CYS A 45 15.76 -7.96 -5.02
CA CYS A 45 15.13 -8.81 -6.02
C CYS A 45 15.93 -10.09 -6.29
N GLU A 46 17.25 -9.95 -6.49
CA GLU A 46 18.17 -11.09 -6.69
C GLU A 46 18.09 -12.10 -5.54
N LEU A 47 18.23 -11.63 -4.29
CA LEU A 47 18.25 -12.48 -3.10
C LEU A 47 16.89 -13.15 -2.80
N ARG A 48 15.79 -12.57 -3.29
CA ARG A 48 14.43 -13.07 -3.05
C ARG A 48 13.81 -13.78 -4.26
N GLY A 49 14.53 -13.89 -5.36
CA GLY A 49 14.01 -14.49 -6.60
C GLY A 49 12.84 -13.70 -7.20
N ILE A 50 12.77 -12.39 -6.96
CA ILE A 50 11.73 -11.50 -7.50
C ILE A 50 12.18 -11.06 -8.89
N ALA A 51 11.28 -11.16 -9.88
CA ALA A 51 11.58 -10.74 -11.24
C ALA A 51 11.89 -9.23 -11.28
N ARG A 52 12.89 -8.83 -12.06
CA ARG A 52 13.27 -7.40 -12.18
C ARG A 52 12.13 -6.53 -12.71
N SER A 53 11.21 -7.11 -13.49
CA SER A 53 9.98 -6.45 -13.95
C SER A 53 9.04 -6.04 -12.81
N ASN A 54 9.22 -6.57 -11.60
CA ASN A 54 8.46 -6.21 -10.40
C ASN A 54 9.13 -5.10 -9.58
N ALA A 55 10.33 -4.65 -9.97
CA ALA A 55 10.97 -3.49 -9.37
C ALA A 55 10.46 -2.22 -10.07
N VAL A 56 9.88 -1.30 -9.31
CA VAL A 56 9.30 -0.05 -9.79
C VAL A 56 10.11 1.11 -9.22
N GLY A 57 10.78 1.84 -10.11
CA GLY A 57 11.54 3.04 -9.77
C GLY A 57 10.71 4.28 -10.03
N LEU A 58 10.47 5.07 -8.99
CA LEU A 58 9.78 6.36 -9.13
C LEU A 58 10.67 7.48 -8.57
N ALA A 59 10.75 8.60 -9.28
CA ALA A 59 11.49 9.76 -8.81
C ALA A 59 10.69 10.50 -7.72
N MET A 60 11.19 10.48 -6.49
CA MET A 60 10.53 11.06 -5.32
C MET A 60 11.52 11.82 -4.43
N PRO A 61 11.07 12.72 -3.54
CA PRO A 61 11.96 13.39 -2.59
C PRO A 61 12.78 12.39 -1.77
N LYS A 62 14.02 12.77 -1.43
CA LYS A 62 14.91 11.96 -0.58
C LYS A 62 14.65 12.15 0.92
N SER A 63 13.79 13.12 1.28
CA SER A 63 13.37 13.36 2.64
C SER A 63 12.39 12.30 3.13
N ALA A 64 12.36 12.05 4.43
CA ALA A 64 11.36 11.19 5.05
C ALA A 64 9.94 11.78 4.95
N ASP A 65 9.84 13.10 4.84
CA ASP A 65 8.59 13.83 4.70
C ASP A 65 8.30 14.17 3.24
N ILE A 66 7.04 13.99 2.84
CA ILE A 66 6.49 14.37 1.52
C ILE A 66 5.18 15.14 1.72
N SER A 67 4.82 16.06 0.82
CA SER A 67 3.47 16.64 0.83
C SER A 67 2.43 15.67 0.25
N ARG A 68 1.14 15.91 0.55
CA ARG A 68 0.03 15.11 -0.01
C ARG A 68 0.01 15.17 -1.54
N GLU A 69 0.20 16.35 -2.12
CA GLU A 69 0.28 16.58 -3.57
C GLU A 69 1.46 15.80 -4.19
N GLU A 70 2.66 15.94 -3.64
CA GLU A 70 3.83 15.21 -4.14
C GLU A 70 3.66 13.70 -4.03
N TYR A 71 2.98 13.19 -3.00
CA TYR A 71 2.69 11.76 -2.87
C TYR A 71 1.80 11.26 -4.01
N GLU A 72 0.72 11.97 -4.33
CA GLU A 72 -0.14 11.59 -5.45
C GLU A 72 0.59 11.68 -6.80
N ASP A 73 1.32 12.77 -7.03
CA ASP A 73 1.96 13.04 -8.31
C ASP A 73 3.19 12.17 -8.58
N ARG A 74 3.95 11.84 -7.53
CA ARG A 74 5.25 11.15 -7.67
C ARG A 74 5.24 9.69 -7.25
N ILE A 75 4.25 9.28 -6.45
CA ILE A 75 4.18 7.91 -5.91
C ILE A 75 2.87 7.24 -6.33
N ALA A 76 1.72 7.63 -5.76
CA ALA A 76 0.48 6.86 -5.91
C ALA A 76 -0.02 6.83 -7.36
N GLY A 77 -0.09 7.98 -8.05
CA GLY A 77 -0.50 8.08 -9.44
C GLY A 77 0.40 7.26 -10.39
N PRO A 78 1.72 7.50 -10.41
CA PRO A 78 2.65 6.72 -11.22
C PRO A 78 2.66 5.22 -10.88
N LEU A 79 2.50 4.85 -9.60
CA LEU A 79 2.42 3.45 -9.20
C LEU A 79 1.13 2.78 -9.71
N ARG A 80 -0.02 3.46 -9.65
CA ARG A 80 -1.27 2.97 -10.26
C ARG A 80 -1.10 2.75 -11.77
N ALA A 81 -0.47 3.71 -12.45
CA ALA A 81 -0.20 3.61 -13.88
C ALA A 81 0.71 2.41 -14.23
N GLU A 82 1.72 2.13 -13.40
CA GLU A 82 2.58 0.96 -13.57
C GLU A 82 1.81 -0.35 -13.36
N PHE A 83 0.95 -0.42 -12.34
CA PHE A 83 0.08 -1.58 -12.11
C PHE A 83 -0.89 -1.83 -13.29
N ASP A 84 -1.45 -0.77 -13.88
CA ASP A 84 -2.27 -0.86 -15.09
C ASP A 84 -1.45 -1.36 -16.28
N ARG A 85 -0.28 -0.76 -16.52
CA ARG A 85 0.61 -1.10 -17.64
C ARG A 85 1.02 -2.57 -17.61
N GLN A 86 1.32 -3.09 -16.42
CA GLN A 86 1.75 -4.46 -16.22
C GLN A 86 0.58 -5.46 -16.09
N ARG A 87 -0.67 -4.96 -16.08
CA ARG A 87 -1.88 -5.77 -15.85
C ARG A 87 -1.79 -6.59 -14.55
N TRP A 88 -1.22 -5.97 -13.52
CA TRP A 88 -1.11 -6.58 -12.18
C TRP A 88 -2.44 -6.58 -11.44
N TRP A 89 -3.34 -5.70 -11.83
CA TRP A 89 -4.71 -5.68 -11.34
C TRP A 89 -5.71 -5.44 -12.46
N LYS A 90 -6.99 -5.56 -12.11
CA LYS A 90 -8.12 -5.06 -12.89
C LYS A 90 -8.93 -4.16 -11.99
N ARG A 91 -9.24 -2.95 -12.45
CA ARG A 91 -10.03 -1.98 -11.70
C ARG A 91 -11.49 -2.03 -12.12
N GLY A 92 -12.37 -1.77 -11.17
CA GLY A 92 -13.81 -1.66 -11.35
C GLY A 92 -14.36 -0.53 -10.50
N ARG A 93 -15.64 -0.22 -10.68
CA ARG A 93 -16.36 0.80 -9.92
C ARG A 93 -17.43 0.12 -9.06
N ASP A 94 -17.48 0.46 -7.78
CA ASP A 94 -18.52 -0.03 -6.87
C ASP A 94 -19.85 0.73 -7.05
N ALA A 95 -20.88 0.33 -6.29
CA ALA A 95 -22.19 0.98 -6.33
C ALA A 95 -22.17 2.47 -5.90
N ASN A 96 -21.15 2.90 -5.15
CA ASN A 96 -20.97 4.27 -4.66
C ASN A 96 -20.11 5.12 -5.59
N GLY A 97 -19.62 4.55 -6.69
CA GLY A 97 -18.75 5.25 -7.64
C GLY A 97 -17.25 5.18 -7.32
N VAL A 98 -16.85 4.47 -6.27
CA VAL A 98 -15.46 4.29 -5.85
C VAL A 98 -14.75 3.36 -6.85
N VAL A 99 -13.60 3.81 -7.37
CA VAL A 99 -12.77 2.98 -8.26
C VAL A 99 -11.80 2.19 -7.41
N GLN A 100 -11.76 0.87 -7.60
CA GLN A 100 -10.92 -0.02 -6.80
C GLN A 100 -10.49 -1.28 -7.58
N PRO A 101 -9.44 -2.00 -7.15
CA PRO A 101 -9.05 -3.26 -7.75
C PRO A 101 -10.11 -4.34 -7.45
N VAL A 102 -10.69 -4.94 -8.49
CA VAL A 102 -11.60 -6.11 -8.37
C VAL A 102 -10.83 -7.42 -8.49
N GLU A 103 -9.66 -7.37 -9.11
CA GLU A 103 -8.70 -8.46 -9.16
C GLU A 103 -7.31 -7.84 -8.91
N ASN A 104 -6.50 -8.46 -8.05
CA ASN A 104 -5.13 -8.02 -7.79
C ASN A 104 -4.21 -9.23 -7.72
N ARG A 105 -3.09 -9.20 -8.44
CA ARG A 105 -2.07 -10.26 -8.46
C ARG A 105 -0.95 -9.99 -7.47
N MET A 106 -0.71 -8.72 -7.15
CA MET A 106 0.30 -8.30 -6.20
C MET A 106 -0.29 -8.28 -4.80
N ARG A 107 0.49 -8.77 -3.84
CA ARG A 107 0.08 -8.94 -2.44
C ARG A 107 0.94 -8.12 -1.48
N VAL A 108 2.17 -7.80 -1.89
CA VAL A 108 3.14 -7.09 -1.06
C VAL A 108 3.85 -6.03 -1.89
N ILE A 109 3.98 -4.84 -1.31
CA ILE A 109 4.92 -3.82 -1.78
C ILE A 109 6.04 -3.75 -0.75
N VAL A 110 7.28 -3.90 -1.21
CA VAL A 110 8.48 -3.67 -0.41
C VAL A 110 8.99 -2.27 -0.71
N SER A 111 8.95 -1.39 0.28
CA SER A 111 9.53 -0.05 0.21
C SER A 111 11.04 -0.13 0.46
N MET A 112 11.84 0.30 -0.52
CA MET A 112 13.29 0.36 -0.38
C MET A 112 13.71 1.66 0.29
N ARG A 113 14.95 1.68 0.82
CA ARG A 113 15.57 2.89 1.36
C ARG A 113 15.42 4.05 0.38
N GLY A 114 15.00 5.21 0.87
CA GLY A 114 14.83 6.43 0.06
C GLY A 114 13.39 6.67 -0.38
N VAL A 115 12.48 5.72 -0.17
CA VAL A 115 11.04 5.99 -0.21
C VAL A 115 10.64 6.83 1.01
N PRO A 116 9.87 7.94 0.85
CA PRO A 116 9.36 8.73 1.97
C PRO A 116 8.55 7.90 2.96
N LEU A 117 8.48 8.36 4.20
CA LEU A 117 7.85 7.64 5.31
C LEU A 117 6.55 8.31 5.79
N ARG A 118 6.49 9.65 5.71
CA ARG A 118 5.41 10.46 6.28
C ARG A 118 4.88 11.46 5.28
N ILE A 119 3.55 11.55 5.19
CA ILE A 119 2.85 12.60 4.48
C ILE A 119 2.52 13.71 5.49
N ARG A 120 2.96 14.92 5.19
CA ARG A 120 2.72 16.10 6.03
C ARG A 120 1.25 16.52 5.96
N ALA A 121 0.75 17.06 7.07
CA ALA A 121 -0.55 17.71 7.10
C ALA A 121 -0.62 18.84 6.09
N THR A 122 -1.77 18.98 5.42
CA THR A 122 -2.01 20.10 4.53
C THR A 122 -2.23 21.37 5.37
N PRO A 123 -1.59 22.51 5.06
CA PRO A 123 -1.85 23.75 5.78
C PRO A 123 -3.33 24.16 5.64
N LYS A 124 -4.05 24.18 6.76
CA LYS A 124 -5.46 24.59 6.81
C LYS A 124 -5.58 26.01 7.38
N PRO A 125 -6.47 26.86 6.85
CA PRO A 125 -6.82 28.11 7.50
C PRO A 125 -7.28 27.79 8.93
N GLN A 126 -6.74 28.51 9.92
CA GLN A 126 -7.19 28.35 11.29
C GLN A 126 -8.70 28.61 11.33
N ALA A 127 -9.51 27.61 11.69
CA ALA A 127 -10.93 27.82 11.92
C ALA A 127 -11.06 28.97 12.93
N GLY A 128 -11.85 29.99 12.56
CA GLY A 128 -12.02 31.20 13.34
C GLY A 128 -12.28 30.85 14.81
N LYS A 129 -11.42 31.36 15.70
CA LYS A 129 -11.67 31.34 17.14
C LYS A 129 -12.79 32.34 17.41
N ASP A 130 -14.01 32.04 16.99
CA ASP A 130 -15.16 32.73 17.54
C ASP A 130 -15.17 32.42 19.04
N PRO A 131 -15.17 33.43 19.93
CA PRO A 131 -15.16 33.18 21.35
C PRO A 131 -16.40 32.35 21.71
N ALA A 132 -16.18 31.15 22.24
CA ALA A 132 -17.27 30.35 22.76
C ALA A 132 -18.01 31.17 23.83
N PRO A 133 -19.36 31.20 23.85
CA PRO A 133 -20.11 31.86 24.90
C PRO A 133 -19.69 31.29 26.26
N ALA A 134 -19.45 32.17 27.23
CA ALA A 134 -18.75 31.90 28.50
C ALA A 134 -19.34 30.76 29.38
N ASN A 135 -20.52 30.23 29.04
CA ASN A 135 -21.27 29.23 29.82
C ASN A 135 -21.67 27.98 29.02
N ALA A 136 -21.11 27.73 27.84
CA ALA A 136 -21.37 26.48 27.11
C ALA A 136 -20.51 25.34 27.65
N PRO A 137 -21.07 24.13 27.88
CA PRO A 137 -20.25 22.96 28.15
C PRO A 137 -19.28 22.73 26.98
N PRO A 138 -18.04 22.25 27.24
CA PRO A 138 -17.09 21.96 26.17
C PRO A 138 -17.73 20.97 25.21
N LYS A 139 -17.83 21.34 23.92
CA LYS A 139 -18.26 20.40 22.88
C LYS A 139 -17.24 19.26 22.84
N PRO A 140 -17.68 17.98 22.73
CA PRO A 140 -16.78 16.89 22.44
C PRO A 140 -15.98 17.24 21.16
N VAL A 141 -14.66 17.32 21.29
CA VAL A 141 -13.76 17.53 20.16
C VAL A 141 -13.40 16.15 19.64
N ASP A 142 -13.70 15.90 18.37
CA ASP A 142 -13.21 14.71 17.69
C ASP A 142 -11.68 14.84 17.52
N PRO A 143 -10.87 13.99 18.18
CA PRO A 143 -9.42 14.13 18.17
C PRO A 143 -8.78 13.90 16.80
N VAL A 144 -9.52 13.36 15.81
CA VAL A 144 -9.01 13.15 14.44
C VAL A 144 -9.60 14.12 13.42
N ALA A 145 -10.53 14.99 13.82
CA ALA A 145 -11.17 15.92 12.90
C ALA A 145 -10.15 16.92 12.34
N GLY A 146 -10.11 17.04 11.01
CA GLY A 146 -9.21 17.94 10.30
C GLY A 146 -7.75 17.48 10.25
N HIS A 147 -7.42 16.27 10.70
CA HIS A 147 -6.11 15.65 10.49
C HIS A 147 -6.08 14.90 9.16
N ASP A 148 -5.08 15.20 8.34
CA ASP A 148 -4.83 14.57 7.03
C ASP A 148 -3.36 14.17 6.82
N GLU A 149 -2.52 14.27 7.85
CA GLU A 149 -1.22 13.64 7.86
C GLU A 149 -1.35 12.11 7.89
N ALA A 150 -0.42 11.41 7.24
CA ALA A 150 -0.48 9.95 7.15
C ALA A 150 0.91 9.31 7.07
N SER A 151 0.97 8.00 7.33
CA SER A 151 2.12 7.19 6.96
C SER A 151 2.03 6.81 5.49
N VAL A 152 3.15 6.90 4.77
CA VAL A 152 3.23 6.47 3.37
C VAL A 152 2.88 4.98 3.21
N ASP A 153 3.25 4.12 4.16
CA ASP A 153 2.93 2.70 4.11
C ASP A 153 1.41 2.44 4.20
N SER A 154 0.69 3.24 5.01
CA SER A 154 -0.77 3.12 5.14
C SER A 154 -1.48 3.53 3.85
N GLU A 155 -1.00 4.60 3.20
CA GLU A 155 -1.54 5.04 1.91
C GLU A 155 -1.20 4.03 0.80
N LEU A 156 0.01 3.47 0.80
CA LEU A 156 0.39 2.39 -0.12
C LEU A 156 -0.43 1.11 0.09
N ALA A 157 -1.03 0.88 1.25
CA ALA A 157 -1.93 -0.25 1.45
C ALA A 157 -3.28 -0.04 0.73
N LEU A 158 -3.69 1.21 0.56
CA LEU A 158 -5.00 1.60 -0.01
C LEU A 158 -4.89 2.29 -1.38
N PHE A 159 -3.68 2.48 -1.91
CA PHE A 159 -3.45 3.29 -3.11
C PHE A 159 -4.27 2.84 -4.33
N GLY A 160 -4.68 1.58 -4.42
CA GLY A 160 -5.54 1.10 -5.51
C GLY A 160 -6.97 1.62 -5.48
N ILE A 161 -7.43 2.13 -4.33
CA ILE A 161 -8.77 2.65 -4.10
C ILE A 161 -8.74 4.17 -4.28
N GLU A 162 -9.58 4.69 -5.16
CA GLU A 162 -9.67 6.12 -5.46
C GLU A 162 -10.98 6.71 -4.94
N GLY A 163 -10.90 7.92 -4.38
CA GLY A 163 -12.07 8.63 -3.83
C GLY A 163 -12.30 8.38 -2.33
N LEU A 164 -11.32 7.82 -1.61
CA LEU A 164 -11.35 7.78 -0.16
C LEU A 164 -11.15 9.18 0.42
N PRO A 165 -11.81 9.52 1.55
CA PRO A 165 -11.49 10.73 2.31
C PRO A 165 -10.04 10.70 2.81
N ASN A 166 -9.35 11.83 2.72
CA ASN A 166 -7.99 11.99 3.25
C ASN A 166 -7.98 12.44 4.73
N GLU A 167 -9.14 12.80 5.28
CA GLU A 167 -9.27 13.31 6.64
C GLU A 167 -9.95 12.32 7.57
N GLY A 168 -9.45 12.26 8.80
CA GLY A 168 -10.08 11.49 9.88
C GLY A 168 -9.94 9.97 9.72
N VAL A 169 -10.85 9.25 10.38
CA VAL A 169 -10.83 7.78 10.39
C VAL A 169 -11.53 7.18 9.17
N LEU A 170 -10.86 6.25 8.51
CA LEU A 170 -11.48 5.40 7.49
C LEU A 170 -12.23 4.24 8.17
N GLN A 171 -13.52 4.11 7.85
CA GLN A 171 -14.34 2.98 8.31
C GLN A 171 -14.04 1.74 7.47
N ASN A 172 -13.73 0.62 8.13
CA ASN A 172 -13.61 -0.66 7.46
C ASN A 172 -15.00 -1.11 7.00
N ARG A 173 -15.14 -1.46 5.72
CA ARG A 173 -16.41 -1.89 5.12
C ARG A 173 -16.34 -3.35 4.69
#